data_AF-A0A6P6JA23-F1
#
_entry.id   AF-A0A6P6JA23-F1
#
_cell.length_a   1.000
_cell.length_b   1.000
_cell.length_c   1.000
_cell.angle_alpha   90.00
_cell.angle_beta   90.00
_cell.angle_gamma   90.00
#
_symmetry.space_group_name_H-M   'P 1'
#
loop_
_entity.id
_entity.type
_entity.pdbx_description
1 polymer ?
#
loop_
_entity_poly.entity_id
_entity_poly.type
_entity_poly.pdbx_seq_one_letter_code
_entity_poly.pdbx_strand_id
1 'polypeptide(L)'
;MEIMSNQPTAETGGDHTAGASMSAGVERADLTSPSPVTKQRSLRAVYVLNDGLKAVAANSPESGALQCLQRACDAESAILTTVTFGRLDFGETTVLDTFYDADIAVVDMSDVFRQPSLFYHLGVRESFDMANNVILYHDMDPDTAQSLKDMVTQKNTAARPVKIGFPWVQLPPEYRGSGLRNKASSGNYYFIPYLMTPSNEYLCCENVAQRRASEYMQPNWDNLLGPLCVPLVDRFVNLLKDIHVTSCASYKDTLLNDIRKARDKYQGEELAKELSRIKLRIDNTEVLTQDIVINLLFSYRDIQDYDAMVKLVQTIEMLPTCDLADQPMIQFHYAFALNRRNSPGDREQALRVMLQVLQSCEHPAPDMFCLCGRIYKDIFLDSDCKDTKNRDNAIQWYRKGFELQPTLYSGINLAVLLIVAGQQFETSIELRKIGVRLNSLLGRKGSLEKMNNYWDVGQFFTVSMLANDIPKAVQAAEKLFKLKPPIWYLRSVVQNLQLIQHFKKQNTEHSPQRERLNFWMDIIVEATQGTTNGLRFPVLILEPTKVYQPSYVSINSEAEEKNVSIWHVSPAETKGIHEWNFTASSIKGIR
;
A
#
# COMPACT_ATOMS: atom_id res chain seq x y z
N MET A 1 -61.86 23.68 19.29
CA MET A 1 -62.25 22.86 20.45
C MET A 1 -61.01 22.75 21.32
N GLU A 2 -61.09 23.45 22.45
CA GLU A 2 -60.23 23.52 23.64
C GLU A 2 -58.69 23.71 23.46
N ILE A 3 -58.03 24.86 23.74
CA ILE A 3 -57.98 25.77 24.94
C ILE A 3 -57.27 25.04 26.10
N MET A 4 -56.23 25.50 26.83
CA MET A 4 -55.42 26.73 27.00
C MET A 4 -54.26 26.35 27.96
N SER A 5 -53.01 26.80 27.78
CA SER A 5 -52.31 27.93 28.46
C SER A 5 -52.06 27.82 29.98
N ASN A 6 -50.80 27.97 30.43
CA ASN A 6 -50.27 29.11 31.23
C ASN A 6 -49.08 28.73 32.15
N GLN A 7 -47.84 29.06 31.70
CA GLN A 7 -47.02 30.22 32.12
C GLN A 7 -46.79 30.54 33.64
N PRO A 8 -45.91 31.51 34.01
CA PRO A 8 -44.62 31.29 34.70
C PRO A 8 -44.50 32.09 36.02
N THR A 9 -43.31 32.14 36.64
CA THR A 9 -42.93 33.24 37.55
C THR A 9 -41.47 33.64 37.33
N ALA A 10 -41.28 34.89 36.93
CA ALA A 10 -40.06 35.67 36.98
C ALA A 10 -40.14 36.67 38.15
N GLU A 11 -39.10 37.52 38.24
CA GLU A 11 -38.94 38.71 39.09
C GLU A 11 -38.26 38.47 40.44
N THR A 12 -37.31 39.27 40.94
CA THR A 12 -36.74 40.60 40.60
C THR A 12 -35.45 40.70 41.46
N GLY A 13 -34.34 41.34 41.07
CA GLY A 13 -34.14 42.78 40.89
C GLY A 13 -33.03 43.24 41.87
N GLY A 14 -32.15 44.15 41.43
CA GLY A 14 -31.20 44.83 42.32
C GLY A 14 -29.87 45.27 41.70
N ASP A 15 -29.88 46.45 41.07
CA ASP A 15 -28.71 47.27 40.71
C ASP A 15 -27.81 47.59 41.92
N HIS A 16 -26.50 47.75 41.70
CA HIS A 16 -25.78 48.99 42.07
C HIS A 16 -24.35 49.07 41.48
N THR A 17 -24.00 50.32 41.21
CA THR A 17 -22.93 50.93 40.42
C THR A 17 -21.56 51.10 41.12
N ALA A 18 -20.52 51.12 40.27
CA ALA A 18 -19.33 51.99 40.28
C ALA A 18 -18.22 51.87 41.36
N GLY A 19 -16.96 51.89 40.88
CA GLY A 19 -15.79 52.27 41.69
C GLY A 19 -14.47 51.70 41.18
N ALA A 20 -13.69 52.52 40.47
CA ALA A 20 -12.35 52.21 39.99
C ALA A 20 -11.29 52.17 41.12
N SER A 21 -10.25 51.34 40.96
CA SER A 21 -8.88 51.73 41.32
C SER A 21 -7.85 50.77 40.74
N MET A 22 -6.93 51.33 39.96
CA MET A 22 -5.67 50.73 39.54
C MET A 22 -4.74 50.53 40.73
N SER A 23 -4.14 49.35 40.87
CA SER A 23 -2.83 49.21 41.53
C SER A 23 -2.12 47.98 41.01
N ALA A 24 -0.97 48.22 40.39
CA ALA A 24 -0.03 47.22 39.93
C ALA A 24 0.52 46.40 41.10
N GLY A 25 0.47 45.08 40.97
CA GLY A 25 1.12 44.13 41.86
C GLY A 25 1.61 42.96 41.02
N VAL A 26 2.93 42.88 40.84
CA VAL A 26 3.62 41.77 40.17
C VAL A 26 3.56 40.57 41.12
N GLU A 27 2.69 39.59 40.81
CA GLU A 27 2.76 38.25 41.41
C GLU A 27 2.93 37.21 40.32
N ARG A 28 4.09 36.53 40.36
CA ARG A 28 4.36 35.29 39.64
C ARG A 28 3.38 34.23 40.14
N ALA A 29 2.45 33.81 39.30
CA ALA A 29 1.67 32.60 39.50
C ALA A 29 2.21 31.49 38.58
N ASP A 30 2.87 30.51 39.18
CA ASP A 30 3.07 29.18 38.58
C ASP A 30 1.70 28.56 38.31
N LEU A 31 1.35 28.44 37.02
CA LEU A 31 0.18 27.67 36.56
C LEU A 31 0.67 26.53 35.67
N THR A 32 1.17 25.47 36.31
CA THR A 32 1.22 24.14 35.70
C THR A 32 -0.17 23.53 35.76
N SER A 33 -0.98 23.77 34.72
CA SER A 33 -2.14 22.92 34.45
C SER A 33 -1.66 21.50 34.11
N PRO A 34 -2.19 20.44 34.73
CA PRO A 34 -1.81 19.08 34.35
C PRO A 34 -2.36 18.79 32.96
N SER A 35 -1.45 18.61 32.00
CA SER A 35 -1.73 17.99 30.71
C SER A 35 -2.47 16.66 30.95
N PRO A 36 -3.48 16.31 30.13
CA PRO A 36 -4.13 15.01 30.25
C PRO A 36 -3.06 13.94 30.05
N VAL A 37 -2.92 13.05 31.04
CA VAL A 37 -2.06 11.87 30.95
C VAL A 37 -2.55 11.07 29.74
N THR A 38 -1.83 11.14 28.63
CA THR A 38 -2.04 10.29 27.46
C THR A 38 -1.98 8.85 27.95
N LYS A 39 -3.11 8.14 27.94
CA LYS A 39 -3.13 6.69 28.17
C LYS A 39 -2.17 6.05 27.18
N GLN A 40 -1.04 5.55 27.68
CA GLN A 40 -0.07 4.81 26.88
C GLN A 40 -0.78 3.57 26.34
N ARG A 41 -0.70 3.36 25.02
CA ARG A 41 -1.28 2.17 24.39
C ARG A 41 -0.58 0.92 24.95
N SER A 42 -1.32 -0.19 25.04
CA SER A 42 -0.73 -1.49 25.35
C SER A 42 0.33 -1.87 24.31
N LEU A 43 1.45 -2.42 24.79
CA LEU A 43 2.53 -2.91 23.95
C LEU A 43 2.04 -4.08 23.08
N ARG A 44 2.41 -4.14 21.80
CA ARG A 44 2.06 -5.23 20.89
C ARG A 44 3.25 -6.16 20.67
N ALA A 45 3.15 -7.39 21.12
CA ALA A 45 4.12 -8.45 20.84
C ALA A 45 3.59 -9.33 19.70
N VAL A 46 4.47 -9.73 18.79
CA VAL A 46 4.20 -10.74 17.76
C VAL A 46 5.11 -11.94 17.93
N TYR A 47 4.54 -13.15 17.88
CA TYR A 47 5.30 -14.40 17.88
C TYR A 47 5.16 -15.12 16.54
N VAL A 48 6.28 -15.58 15.97
CA VAL A 48 6.29 -16.36 14.72
C VAL A 48 6.22 -17.85 15.03
N LEU A 49 5.10 -18.47 14.72
CA LEU A 49 4.80 -19.90 14.88
C LEU A 49 5.42 -20.74 13.77
N ASN A 50 6.03 -21.86 14.14
CA ASN A 50 6.69 -22.71 13.17
C ASN A 50 5.76 -23.53 12.25
N ASP A 51 4.56 -23.93 12.68
CA ASP A 51 3.62 -24.66 11.81
C ASP A 51 2.15 -24.43 12.20
N GLY A 52 1.34 -23.97 11.24
CA GLY A 52 -0.04 -23.52 11.47
C GLY A 52 -1.07 -24.59 11.86
N LEU A 53 -0.68 -25.87 11.94
CA LEU A 53 -1.61 -26.98 12.26
C LEU A 53 -1.06 -28.04 13.24
N LYS A 54 0.21 -27.95 13.68
CA LYS A 54 0.81 -28.87 14.68
C LYS A 54 1.26 -28.19 15.98
N ALA A 55 1.24 -26.86 16.05
CA ALA A 55 1.66 -26.10 17.23
C ALA A 55 0.76 -26.21 18.47
N VAL A 56 -0.40 -26.89 18.35
CA VAL A 56 -1.30 -27.22 19.48
C VAL A 56 -1.07 -28.66 19.99
N ALA A 57 -0.01 -29.35 19.53
CA ALA A 57 0.47 -30.53 20.25
C ALA A 57 1.08 -30.04 21.57
N ALA A 58 0.41 -30.33 22.69
CA ALA A 58 0.61 -29.72 24.01
C ALA A 58 2.02 -29.84 24.64
N ASN A 59 3.02 -30.42 23.94
CA ASN A 59 4.32 -30.79 24.49
C ASN A 59 5.53 -30.38 23.61
N SER A 60 5.41 -29.44 22.66
CA SER A 60 6.61 -28.93 21.96
C SER A 60 7.32 -27.85 22.78
N PRO A 61 8.67 -27.76 22.73
CA PRO A 61 9.42 -26.69 23.42
C PRO A 61 8.93 -25.28 23.04
N GLU A 62 8.65 -25.07 21.75
CA GLU A 62 8.13 -23.81 21.21
C GLU A 62 6.74 -23.46 21.77
N SER A 63 5.84 -24.44 21.94
CA SER A 63 4.50 -24.20 22.48
C SER A 63 4.56 -23.70 23.92
N GLY A 64 5.47 -24.26 24.73
CA GLY A 64 5.67 -23.79 26.10
C GLY A 64 6.40 -22.46 26.20
N ALA A 65 7.35 -22.18 25.31
CA ALA A 65 7.97 -20.85 25.20
C ALA A 65 6.93 -19.77 24.86
N LEU A 66 6.03 -20.05 23.92
CA LEU A 66 4.91 -19.17 23.58
C LEU A 66 3.95 -18.98 24.77
N GLN A 67 3.63 -20.04 25.53
CA GLN A 67 2.82 -19.92 26.75
C GLN A 67 3.51 -19.06 27.80
N CYS A 68 4.84 -19.15 27.93
CA CYS A 68 5.60 -18.29 28.83
C CYS A 68 5.50 -16.82 28.42
N LEU A 69 5.61 -16.53 27.12
CA LEU A 69 5.43 -15.18 26.59
C LEU A 69 3.99 -14.67 26.79
N GLN A 70 2.97 -15.52 26.59
CA GLN A 70 1.58 -15.15 26.84
C GLN A 70 1.35 -14.74 28.29
N ARG A 71 1.84 -15.53 29.26
CA ARG A 71 1.74 -15.21 30.69
C ARG A 71 2.45 -13.89 31.03
N ALA A 72 3.60 -13.64 30.41
CA ALA A 72 4.32 -12.37 30.60
C ALA A 72 3.56 -11.19 29.99
N CYS A 73 2.96 -11.35 28.81
CA CYS A 73 2.13 -10.32 28.18
C CYS A 73 0.89 -10.02 29.03
N ASP A 74 0.24 -11.05 29.60
CA ASP A 74 -0.92 -10.88 30.49
C ASP A 74 -0.54 -10.10 31.76
N ALA A 75 0.64 -10.39 32.33
CA ALA A 75 1.16 -9.69 33.51
C ALA A 75 1.45 -8.20 33.24
N GLU A 76 1.98 -7.88 32.07
CA GLU A 76 2.35 -6.50 31.67
C GLU A 76 1.28 -5.79 30.81
N SER A 77 0.07 -6.36 30.71
CA SER A 77 -1.04 -5.82 29.90
C SER A 77 -0.67 -5.55 28.43
N ALA A 78 0.21 -6.38 27.87
CA ALA A 78 0.61 -6.37 26.46
C ALA A 78 -0.30 -7.26 25.61
N ILE A 79 -0.47 -6.90 24.34
CA ILE A 79 -1.27 -7.64 23.37
C ILE A 79 -0.34 -8.58 22.60
N LEU A 80 -0.52 -9.89 22.76
CA LEU A 80 0.21 -10.90 21.99
C LEU A 80 -0.60 -11.33 20.75
N THR A 81 0.04 -11.30 19.58
CA THR A 81 -0.51 -11.84 18.33
C THR A 81 0.44 -12.90 17.78
N THR A 82 -0.09 -13.96 17.16
CA THR A 82 0.72 -14.99 16.53
C THR A 82 0.60 -14.95 15.01
N VAL A 83 1.72 -15.09 14.30
CA VAL A 83 1.76 -15.25 12.84
C VAL A 83 2.46 -16.57 12.50
N THR A 84 2.15 -17.20 11.36
CA THR A 84 2.82 -18.45 10.97
C THR A 84 4.02 -18.15 10.07
N PHE A 85 5.13 -18.85 10.30
CA PHE A 85 6.37 -18.73 9.51
C PHE A 85 6.09 -18.89 8.01
N GLY A 86 5.32 -19.92 7.62
CA GLY A 86 5.02 -20.14 6.19
C GLY A 86 4.26 -18.99 5.52
N ARG A 87 3.41 -18.24 6.25
CA ARG A 87 2.70 -17.07 5.69
C ARG A 87 3.58 -15.81 5.70
N LEU A 88 4.47 -15.70 6.69
CA LEU A 88 5.46 -14.63 6.78
C LEU A 88 6.49 -14.75 5.64
N ASP A 89 7.06 -15.94 5.47
CA ASP A 89 8.05 -16.28 4.44
C ASP A 89 7.48 -16.17 3.02
N PHE A 90 6.21 -16.54 2.84
CA PHE A 90 5.49 -16.33 1.58
C PHE A 90 5.17 -14.84 1.29
N GLY A 91 5.35 -13.95 2.27
CA GLY A 91 5.12 -12.52 2.11
C GLY A 91 3.64 -12.14 2.05
N GLU A 92 2.77 -12.82 2.79
CA GLU A 92 1.35 -12.45 2.85
C GLU A 92 1.17 -11.08 3.52
N THR A 93 0.53 -10.13 2.81
CA THR A 93 0.47 -8.71 3.21
C THR A 93 -0.04 -8.49 4.63
N THR A 94 -1.13 -9.16 5.03
CA THR A 94 -1.71 -8.99 6.38
C THR A 94 -0.80 -9.50 7.49
N VAL A 95 -0.01 -10.54 7.20
CA VAL A 95 0.97 -11.13 8.13
C VAL A 95 2.21 -10.27 8.21
N LEU A 96 2.69 -9.75 7.08
CA LEU A 96 3.79 -8.79 7.04
C LEU A 96 3.43 -7.51 7.80
N ASP A 97 2.22 -6.97 7.62
CA ASP A 97 1.76 -5.79 8.36
C ASP A 97 1.75 -6.07 9.87
N THR A 98 1.17 -7.20 10.29
CA THR A 98 1.14 -7.61 11.70
C THR A 98 2.55 -7.79 12.28
N PHE A 99 3.44 -8.42 11.50
CA PHE A 99 4.79 -8.71 11.94
C PHE A 99 5.70 -7.49 11.90
N TYR A 100 5.56 -6.56 10.96
CA TYR A 100 6.41 -5.38 10.88
C TYR A 100 5.96 -4.25 11.80
N ASP A 101 4.66 -4.15 12.11
CA ASP A 101 4.12 -3.08 12.97
C ASP A 101 4.18 -3.40 14.47
N ALA A 102 4.47 -4.65 14.88
CA ALA A 102 4.49 -5.02 16.30
C ALA A 102 5.66 -4.39 17.07
N ASP A 103 5.42 -3.86 18.27
CA ASP A 103 6.45 -3.21 19.10
C ASP A 103 7.60 -4.16 19.46
N ILE A 104 7.30 -5.46 19.57
CA ILE A 104 8.26 -6.54 19.81
C ILE A 104 7.99 -7.70 18.87
N ALA A 105 9.01 -8.17 18.15
CA ALA A 105 8.96 -9.45 17.44
C ALA A 105 9.72 -10.52 18.23
N VAL A 106 9.10 -11.69 18.39
CA VAL A 106 9.70 -12.87 19.00
C VAL A 106 9.74 -13.98 17.95
N VAL A 107 10.96 -14.47 17.68
CA VAL A 107 11.20 -15.55 16.71
C VAL A 107 11.99 -16.67 17.37
N ASP A 108 11.56 -17.92 17.17
CA ASP A 108 12.32 -19.09 17.60
C ASP A 108 13.26 -19.54 16.46
N MET A 109 14.57 -19.52 16.72
CA MET A 109 15.63 -19.85 15.77
C MET A 109 16.25 -21.22 16.02
N SER A 110 15.58 -22.09 16.78
CA SER A 110 16.03 -23.47 17.02
C SER A 110 16.09 -24.30 15.73
N ASP A 111 15.27 -23.97 14.72
CA ASP A 111 15.32 -24.58 13.39
C ASP A 111 16.25 -23.80 12.45
N VAL A 112 17.40 -24.40 12.15
CA VAL A 112 18.45 -23.83 11.30
C VAL A 112 17.95 -23.46 9.90
N PHE A 113 16.97 -24.19 9.36
CA PHE A 113 16.46 -23.94 8.00
C PHE A 113 15.70 -22.61 7.89
N ARG A 114 15.21 -22.06 9.01
CA ARG A 114 14.40 -20.83 9.05
C ARG A 114 15.22 -19.59 9.34
N GLN A 115 16.38 -19.77 9.96
CA GLN A 115 17.23 -18.66 10.40
C GLN A 115 17.47 -17.63 9.29
N PRO A 116 17.80 -17.99 8.02
CA PRO A 116 18.03 -16.99 6.97
C PRO A 116 16.81 -16.10 6.70
N SER A 117 15.60 -16.70 6.64
CA SER A 117 14.36 -15.98 6.38
C SER A 117 13.96 -15.10 7.57
N LEU A 118 14.04 -15.64 8.79
CA LEU A 118 13.74 -14.88 10.00
C LEU A 118 14.70 -13.69 10.18
N PHE A 119 16.01 -13.87 9.92
CA PHE A 119 16.96 -12.77 9.95
C PHE A 119 16.67 -11.70 8.89
N TYR A 120 16.23 -12.10 7.69
CA TYR A 120 15.77 -11.16 6.68
C TYR A 120 14.61 -10.30 7.20
N HIS A 121 13.56 -10.93 7.74
CA HIS A 121 12.39 -10.22 8.25
C HIS A 121 12.71 -9.32 9.46
N LEU A 122 13.61 -9.73 10.36
CA LEU A 122 14.08 -8.86 11.46
C LEU A 122 14.89 -7.66 10.95
N GLY A 123 15.72 -7.85 9.92
CA GLY A 123 16.45 -6.75 9.27
C GLY A 123 15.52 -5.77 8.56
N VAL A 124 14.42 -6.26 7.98
CA VAL A 124 13.35 -5.41 7.42
C VAL A 124 12.66 -4.61 8.53
N ARG A 125 12.32 -5.22 9.68
CA ARG A 125 11.79 -4.49 10.85
C ARG A 125 12.73 -3.38 11.31
N GLU A 126 14.02 -3.69 11.42
CA GLU A 126 15.06 -2.71 11.79
C GLU A 126 15.08 -1.52 10.81
N SER A 127 14.90 -1.77 9.51
CA SER A 127 14.81 -0.70 8.51
C SER A 127 13.60 0.22 8.67
N PHE A 128 12.57 -0.21 9.42
CA PHE A 128 11.37 0.57 9.77
C PHE A 128 11.44 1.22 11.16
N ASP A 129 12.61 1.21 11.81
CA ASP A 129 12.84 1.68 13.19
C ASP A 129 12.09 0.84 14.25
N MET A 130 11.70 -0.38 13.89
CA MET A 130 11.07 -1.35 14.78
C MET A 130 12.16 -2.20 15.42
N ALA A 131 12.79 -1.61 16.44
CA ALA A 131 14.09 -2.06 16.94
C ALA A 131 14.06 -3.24 17.91
N ASN A 132 12.94 -3.54 18.60
CA ASN A 132 12.92 -4.60 19.62
C ASN A 132 12.66 -5.97 19.00
N ASN A 133 13.71 -6.79 18.93
CA ASN A 133 13.68 -8.11 18.31
C ASN A 133 14.23 -9.15 19.27
N VAL A 134 13.41 -10.15 19.61
CA VAL A 134 13.76 -11.23 20.53
C VAL A 134 13.99 -12.51 19.75
N ILE A 135 15.18 -13.09 19.93
CA ILE A 135 15.57 -14.36 19.34
C ILE A 135 15.58 -15.41 20.44
N LEU A 136 14.67 -16.37 20.32
CA LEU A 136 14.63 -17.55 21.18
C LEU A 136 15.45 -18.67 20.56
N TYR A 137 16.09 -19.46 21.41
CA TYR A 137 16.80 -20.67 21.00
C TYR A 137 16.64 -21.74 22.08
N HIS A 138 16.08 -22.88 21.70
CA HIS A 138 16.04 -24.07 22.55
C HIS A 138 17.45 -24.66 22.59
N ASP A 139 18.12 -24.52 23.73
CA ASP A 139 19.56 -24.72 23.92
C ASP A 139 19.95 -26.21 23.87
N MET A 140 19.90 -26.80 22.67
CA MET A 140 20.27 -28.20 22.40
C MET A 140 21.71 -28.35 21.92
N ASP A 141 22.30 -27.29 21.35
CA ASP A 141 23.68 -27.24 20.88
C ASP A 141 24.37 -25.93 21.31
N PRO A 142 25.36 -26.00 22.23
CA PRO A 142 26.01 -24.82 22.78
C PRO A 142 26.90 -24.08 21.77
N ASP A 143 27.43 -24.77 20.75
CA ASP A 143 28.26 -24.13 19.73
C ASP A 143 27.38 -23.26 18.81
N THR A 144 26.20 -23.75 18.43
CA THR A 144 25.18 -22.96 17.72
C THR A 144 24.62 -21.83 18.59
N ALA A 145 24.33 -22.08 19.87
CA ALA A 145 23.85 -21.05 20.80
C ALA A 145 24.86 -19.89 20.94
N GLN A 146 26.16 -20.21 21.08
CA GLN A 146 27.21 -19.22 21.17
C GLN A 146 27.38 -18.44 19.85
N SER A 147 27.30 -19.10 18.70
CA SER A 147 27.34 -18.46 17.38
C SER A 147 26.21 -17.43 17.18
N LEU A 148 24.98 -17.80 17.56
CA LEU A 148 23.82 -16.89 17.52
C LEU A 148 24.00 -15.71 18.50
N LYS A 149 24.51 -15.97 19.71
CA LYS A 149 24.81 -14.94 20.72
C LYS A 149 25.88 -13.95 20.24
N ASP A 150 26.95 -14.43 19.60
CA ASP A 150 28.02 -13.61 19.06
C ASP A 150 27.51 -12.72 17.91
N MET A 151 26.66 -13.26 17.03
CA MET A 151 26.03 -12.50 15.95
C MET A 151 25.11 -11.38 16.49
N VAL A 152 24.28 -11.68 17.49
CA VAL A 152 23.44 -10.67 18.15
C VAL A 152 24.30 -9.59 18.82
N THR A 153 25.39 -9.98 19.47
CA THR A 153 26.31 -9.04 20.12
C THR A 153 27.00 -8.13 19.10
N GLN A 154 27.44 -8.66 17.96
CA GLN A 154 27.99 -7.87 16.85
C GLN A 154 26.96 -6.90 16.27
N LYS A 155 25.70 -7.33 16.13
CA LYS A 155 24.60 -6.48 15.65
C LYS A 155 24.33 -5.31 16.59
N ASN A 156 24.26 -5.55 17.90
CA ASN A 156 24.02 -4.51 18.90
C ASN A 156 25.20 -3.54 19.09
N THR A 157 26.43 -3.92 18.75
CA THR A 157 27.64 -3.08 18.90
C THR A 157 28.06 -2.33 17.64
N ALA A 158 27.50 -2.66 16.47
CA ALA A 158 27.86 -2.06 15.18
C ALA A 158 27.27 -0.64 14.99
N ALA A 159 27.79 0.36 15.72
CA ALA A 159 27.46 1.77 15.50
C ALA A 159 28.16 2.42 14.28
N ARG A 160 28.91 1.67 13.45
CA ARG A 160 29.59 2.15 12.21
C ARG A 160 29.74 1.04 11.15
N PRO A 161 29.82 1.39 9.85
CA PRO A 161 29.59 0.44 8.76
C PRO A 161 30.80 -0.46 8.55
N VAL A 162 30.68 -1.73 8.90
CA VAL A 162 31.60 -2.77 8.44
C VAL A 162 30.86 -3.65 7.44
N LYS A 163 31.49 -3.90 6.28
CA LYS A 163 31.07 -4.92 5.32
C LYS A 163 31.08 -6.27 6.02
N ILE A 164 29.93 -6.82 6.37
CA ILE A 164 29.80 -8.22 6.71
C ILE A 164 28.72 -8.79 5.79
N GLY A 165 29.16 -9.28 4.63
CA GLY A 165 28.45 -10.36 3.97
C GLY A 165 28.67 -11.62 4.79
N PHE A 166 27.61 -12.42 4.99
CA PHE A 166 27.66 -13.71 5.66
C PHE A 166 28.62 -14.66 4.92
N PRO A 167 29.78 -15.07 5.49
CA PRO A 167 30.80 -15.79 4.73
C PRO A 167 30.59 -17.31 4.60
N TRP A 168 29.61 -17.92 5.27
CA TRP A 168 29.52 -19.39 5.36
C TRP A 168 28.20 -20.03 4.90
N VAL A 169 27.30 -19.24 4.29
CA VAL A 169 26.12 -19.77 3.61
C VAL A 169 26.24 -19.42 2.14
N GLN A 170 26.51 -20.42 1.28
CA GLN A 170 26.29 -20.24 -0.16
C GLN A 170 24.78 -20.16 -0.39
N LEU A 171 24.23 -18.95 -0.29
CA LEU A 171 22.87 -18.68 -0.71
C LEU A 171 22.75 -18.91 -2.24
N PRO A 172 21.67 -19.54 -2.71
CA PRO A 172 21.32 -19.54 -4.13
C PRO A 172 21.32 -18.11 -4.68
N PRO A 173 21.63 -17.89 -5.98
CA PRO A 173 21.74 -16.55 -6.58
C PRO A 173 20.52 -15.65 -6.37
N GLU A 174 19.38 -16.26 -6.09
CA GLU A 174 18.05 -15.68 -5.90
C GLU A 174 17.90 -14.93 -4.57
N TYR A 175 18.76 -15.21 -3.59
CA TYR A 175 18.70 -14.65 -2.22
C TYR A 175 19.89 -13.74 -1.87
N ARG A 176 20.72 -13.39 -2.85
CA ARG A 176 21.81 -12.42 -2.65
C ARG A 176 21.23 -11.00 -2.76
N GLY A 177 20.46 -10.59 -1.75
CA GLY A 177 19.70 -9.34 -1.75
C GLY A 177 20.16 -8.33 -0.70
N SER A 178 20.33 -7.08 -1.18
CA SER A 178 20.35 -5.79 -0.46
C SER A 178 21.43 -5.56 0.60
N GLY A 179 22.57 -5.02 0.17
CA GLY A 179 23.38 -4.15 1.01
C GLY A 179 22.69 -2.79 1.20
N LEU A 180 21.71 -2.72 2.11
CA LEU A 180 21.16 -1.46 2.62
C LEU A 180 22.25 -0.72 3.42
N ARG A 181 22.89 0.27 2.82
CA ARG A 181 23.66 1.29 3.55
C ARG A 181 22.70 2.39 4.02
N ASN A 182 21.91 2.09 5.04
CA ASN A 182 21.23 3.11 5.83
C ASN A 182 22.00 3.28 7.13
N LYS A 183 22.09 4.51 7.66
CA LYS A 183 22.32 4.69 9.10
C LYS A 183 21.06 4.17 9.81
N ALA A 184 20.94 2.86 9.96
CA ALA A 184 19.94 2.27 10.83
C ALA A 184 20.23 2.74 12.26
N SER A 185 19.18 3.10 13.01
CA SER A 185 19.28 3.02 14.47
C SER A 185 19.71 1.58 14.79
N SER A 186 20.64 1.40 15.72
CA SER A 186 21.07 0.05 16.11
C SER A 186 19.85 -0.68 16.66
N GLY A 187 19.35 -1.72 15.98
CA GLY A 187 18.27 -2.55 16.48
C GLY A 187 18.63 -3.15 17.86
N ASN A 188 17.67 -3.21 18.78
CA ASN A 188 17.82 -3.88 20.07
C ASN A 188 17.50 -5.37 19.91
N TYR A 189 18.52 -6.19 19.65
CA TYR A 189 18.36 -7.65 19.60
C TYR A 189 18.57 -8.26 20.99
N TYR A 190 17.60 -9.04 21.44
CA TYR A 190 17.64 -9.79 22.69
C TYR A 190 17.75 -11.28 22.39
N PHE A 191 18.89 -11.89 22.71
CA PHE A 191 19.07 -13.34 22.60
C PHE A 191 18.70 -14.01 23.91
N ILE A 192 17.74 -14.95 23.87
CA ILE A 192 17.24 -15.67 25.04
C ILE A 192 17.35 -17.19 24.77
N PRO A 193 18.44 -17.83 25.18
CA PRO A 193 18.52 -19.29 25.18
C PRO A 193 17.63 -19.86 26.29
N TYR A 194 16.83 -20.88 25.98
CA TYR A 194 15.93 -21.51 26.94
C TYR A 194 16.06 -23.04 26.92
N LEU A 195 15.73 -23.66 28.04
CA LEU A 195 15.66 -25.11 28.21
C LEU A 195 14.31 -25.52 28.78
N MET A 196 13.90 -26.74 28.44
CA MET A 196 12.76 -27.42 29.05
C MET A 196 13.27 -28.48 30.03
N THR A 197 12.90 -28.35 31.31
CA THR A 197 13.22 -29.35 32.33
C THR A 197 12.32 -30.59 32.19
N PRO A 198 12.68 -31.74 32.78
CA PRO A 198 11.80 -32.91 32.85
C PRO A 198 10.47 -32.64 33.59
N SER A 199 10.40 -31.58 34.41
CA SER A 199 9.20 -31.10 35.10
C SER A 199 8.32 -30.17 34.25
N ASN A 200 8.61 -30.00 32.95
CA ASN A 200 7.96 -29.02 32.05
C ASN A 200 8.10 -27.56 32.50
N GLU A 201 9.21 -27.23 33.15
CA GLU A 201 9.56 -25.84 33.48
C GLU A 201 10.50 -25.27 32.42
N TYR A 202 10.33 -23.98 32.12
CA TYR A 202 11.08 -23.29 31.08
C TYR A 202 12.01 -22.27 31.72
N LEU A 203 13.32 -22.49 31.56
CA LEU A 203 14.37 -21.70 32.21
C LEU A 203 15.30 -21.06 31.18
N CYS A 204 15.72 -19.83 31.44
CA CYS A 204 16.73 -19.09 30.68
C CYS A 204 18.01 -18.97 31.52
N CYS A 205 19.18 -19.26 30.95
CA CYS A 205 20.46 -19.16 31.65
C CYS A 205 21.48 -18.36 30.82
N GLU A 206 22.11 -17.35 31.41
CA GLU A 206 22.95 -16.39 30.65
C GLU A 206 24.39 -16.89 30.36
N ASN A 207 24.88 -17.85 31.17
CA ASN A 207 26.28 -18.31 31.13
C ASN A 207 26.38 -19.84 30.94
N VAL A 208 26.48 -20.27 29.68
CA VAL A 208 26.60 -21.68 29.25
C VAL A 208 27.84 -22.37 29.86
N ALA A 209 28.93 -21.64 30.08
CA ALA A 209 30.17 -22.16 30.67
C ALA A 209 30.05 -22.50 32.17
N GLN A 210 29.31 -21.71 32.96
CA GLN A 210 29.04 -21.99 34.37
C GLN A 210 28.07 -23.17 34.54
N ARG A 211 27.11 -23.34 33.61
CA ARG A 211 26.21 -24.50 33.59
C ARG A 211 26.99 -25.80 33.39
N ARG A 212 27.93 -25.89 32.44
CA ARG A 212 28.75 -27.10 32.26
C ARG A 212 29.56 -27.46 33.51
N ALA A 213 30.10 -26.47 34.22
CA ALA A 213 30.81 -26.72 35.48
C ALA A 213 29.90 -27.36 36.55
N SER A 214 28.60 -27.07 36.52
CA SER A 214 27.58 -27.67 37.41
C SER A 214 27.12 -29.06 36.96
N GLU A 215 27.02 -29.33 35.65
CA GLU A 215 26.56 -30.62 35.09
C GLU A 215 27.56 -31.78 35.35
N TYR A 216 28.86 -31.48 35.45
CA TYR A 216 29.89 -32.46 35.83
C TYR A 216 29.91 -32.78 37.34
N MET A 217 29.14 -32.07 38.18
CA MET A 217 29.19 -32.11 39.64
C MET A 217 27.88 -32.64 40.28
N GLN A 218 27.51 -33.90 39.99
CA GLN A 218 26.60 -34.75 40.82
C GLN A 218 25.16 -34.23 41.16
N PRO A 219 24.24 -35.04 41.73
CA PRO A 219 22.86 -35.18 41.24
C PRO A 219 21.83 -34.15 41.74
N ASN A 220 22.24 -33.06 42.40
CA ASN A 220 21.31 -32.11 43.02
C ASN A 220 21.09 -30.87 42.12
N TRP A 221 20.35 -31.08 41.03
CA TRP A 221 20.06 -30.10 39.98
C TRP A 221 19.44 -28.78 40.49
N ASP A 222 18.60 -28.84 41.53
CA ASP A 222 17.83 -27.68 41.99
C ASP A 222 18.66 -26.63 42.78
N ASN A 223 19.71 -27.06 43.49
CA ASN A 223 20.46 -26.18 44.39
C ASN A 223 21.59 -25.39 43.70
N LEU A 224 22.06 -25.82 42.52
CA LEU A 224 23.16 -25.14 41.81
C LEU A 224 22.70 -24.19 40.70
N LEU A 225 21.51 -24.41 40.12
CA LEU A 225 20.98 -23.62 38.99
C LEU A 225 20.14 -22.41 39.42
N GLY A 226 19.55 -22.43 40.62
CA GLY A 226 18.70 -21.34 41.13
C GLY A 226 19.29 -19.92 41.05
N PRO A 227 20.62 -19.72 41.23
CA PRO A 227 21.25 -18.41 41.03
C PRO A 227 21.66 -18.09 39.58
N LEU A 228 21.69 -19.08 38.68
CA LEU A 228 22.26 -18.99 37.32
C LEU A 228 21.21 -19.01 36.21
N CYS A 229 19.99 -19.46 36.54
CA CYS A 229 18.88 -19.62 35.62
C CYS A 229 17.64 -18.94 36.19
N VAL A 230 16.89 -18.24 35.33
CA VAL A 230 15.65 -17.57 35.68
C VAL A 230 14.48 -18.20 34.93
N PRO A 231 13.27 -18.24 35.50
CA PRO A 231 12.08 -18.62 34.74
C PRO A 231 11.94 -17.79 33.47
N LEU A 232 11.63 -18.45 32.35
CA LEU A 232 11.51 -17.78 31.06
C LEU A 232 10.41 -16.70 31.07
N VAL A 233 9.33 -16.93 31.83
CA VAL A 233 8.28 -15.94 32.08
C VAL A 233 8.84 -14.68 32.71
N ASP A 234 9.65 -14.79 33.77
CA ASP A 234 10.22 -13.65 34.48
C ASP A 234 11.20 -12.87 33.58
N ARG A 235 11.95 -13.58 32.73
CA ARG A 235 12.80 -12.95 31.73
C ARG A 235 11.99 -12.12 30.73
N PHE A 236 10.87 -12.64 30.24
CA PHE A 236 9.97 -11.88 29.38
C PHE A 236 9.34 -10.70 30.10
N VAL A 237 8.85 -10.88 31.33
CA VAL A 237 8.27 -9.81 32.14
C VAL A 237 9.24 -8.64 32.29
N ASN A 238 10.50 -8.91 32.65
CA ASN A 238 11.52 -7.87 32.76
C ASN A 238 11.81 -7.18 31.42
N LEU A 239 11.89 -7.95 30.33
CA LEU A 239 12.10 -7.40 28.99
C LEU A 239 10.93 -6.49 28.56
N LEU A 240 9.69 -6.89 28.83
CA LEU A 240 8.50 -6.11 28.51
C LEU A 240 8.42 -4.80 29.30
N LYS A 241 8.88 -4.79 30.57
CA LYS A 241 8.96 -3.57 31.41
C LYS A 241 9.96 -2.54 30.90
N ASP A 242 11.09 -3.00 30.40
CA ASP A 242 12.17 -2.11 29.94
C ASP A 242 11.84 -1.44 28.59
N ILE A 243 10.95 -2.04 27.80
CA ILE A 243 10.54 -1.53 26.49
C ILE A 243 9.46 -0.46 26.66
N HIS A 244 9.89 0.79 26.58
CA HIS A 244 8.98 1.93 26.57
C HIS A 244 8.41 2.12 25.15
N VAL A 245 7.08 2.16 25.02
CA VAL A 245 6.44 2.64 23.79
C VAL A 245 6.79 4.12 23.63
N THR A 246 7.76 4.43 22.79
CA THR A 246 8.13 5.82 22.48
C THR A 246 6.94 6.52 21.80
N SER A 247 6.63 7.74 22.26
CA SER A 247 5.53 8.57 21.75
C SER A 247 5.59 8.78 20.23
N CYS A 248 6.80 8.77 19.65
CA CYS A 248 7.07 8.90 18.22
C CYS A 248 6.51 7.72 17.39
N ALA A 249 6.72 6.47 17.83
CA ALA A 249 6.22 5.27 17.14
C ALA A 249 4.69 5.20 17.19
N SER A 250 4.09 5.51 18.34
CA SER A 250 2.63 5.60 18.48
C SER A 250 2.04 6.72 17.62
N TYR A 251 2.75 7.84 17.42
CA TYR A 251 2.29 8.94 16.58
C TYR A 251 2.36 8.58 15.08
N LYS A 252 3.46 7.96 14.64
CA LYS A 252 3.62 7.41 13.28
C LYS A 252 2.45 6.48 12.93
N ASP A 253 2.15 5.51 13.80
CA ASP A 253 1.05 4.55 13.60
C ASP A 253 -0.32 5.25 13.53
N THR A 254 -0.53 6.26 14.37
CA THR A 254 -1.77 7.04 14.37
C THR A 254 -1.92 7.79 13.05
N LEU A 255 -0.85 8.43 12.58
CA LEU A 255 -0.84 9.18 11.34
C LEU A 255 -1.08 8.29 10.11
N LEU A 256 -0.41 7.14 10.03
CA LEU A 256 -0.63 6.17 8.95
C LEU A 256 -2.07 5.65 8.95
N ASN A 257 -2.63 5.35 10.12
CA ASN A 257 -4.02 4.94 10.24
C ASN A 257 -5.00 6.05 9.85
N ASP A 258 -4.70 7.31 10.19
CA ASP A 258 -5.52 8.46 9.81
C ASP A 258 -5.51 8.64 8.27
N ILE A 259 -4.34 8.51 7.62
CA ILE A 259 -4.23 8.56 6.15
C ILE A 259 -5.05 7.44 5.51
N ARG A 260 -4.91 6.19 5.99
CA ARG A 260 -5.67 5.04 5.47
C ARG A 260 -7.18 5.27 5.60
N LYS A 261 -7.65 5.66 6.79
CA LYS A 261 -9.06 5.98 7.06
C LYS A 261 -9.58 7.11 6.19
N ALA A 262 -8.77 8.15 5.96
CA ALA A 262 -9.16 9.26 5.10
C ALA A 262 -9.42 8.79 3.66
N ARG A 263 -8.52 7.96 3.10
CA ARG A 263 -8.68 7.39 1.74
C ARG A 263 -9.88 6.46 1.61
N ASP A 264 -10.21 5.71 2.67
CA ASP A 264 -11.36 4.80 2.66
C ASP A 264 -12.69 5.56 2.75
N LYS A 265 -12.71 6.68 3.48
CA LYS A 265 -13.94 7.42 3.81
C LYS A 265 -14.26 8.55 2.83
N TYR A 266 -13.24 9.25 2.33
CA TYR A 266 -13.42 10.48 1.56
C TYR A 266 -12.89 10.34 0.14
N GLN A 267 -13.43 11.15 -0.78
CA GLN A 267 -12.97 11.23 -2.17
C GLN A 267 -12.96 12.70 -2.63
N GLY A 268 -12.28 12.99 -3.74
CA GLY A 268 -12.25 14.32 -4.35
C GLY A 268 -11.86 15.44 -3.38
N GLU A 269 -12.62 16.53 -3.37
CA GLU A 269 -12.35 17.73 -2.56
C GLU A 269 -12.40 17.47 -1.05
N GLU A 270 -13.25 16.55 -0.59
CA GLU A 270 -13.33 16.19 0.83
C GLU A 270 -12.04 15.52 1.31
N LEU A 271 -11.49 14.61 0.50
CA LEU A 271 -10.21 13.97 0.78
C LEU A 271 -9.07 14.99 0.75
N ALA A 272 -9.08 15.94 -0.19
CA ALA A 272 -8.07 17.01 -0.25
C ALA A 272 -8.06 17.86 1.04
N LYS A 273 -9.25 18.20 1.57
CA LYS A 273 -9.40 18.92 2.85
C LYS A 273 -8.84 18.11 4.01
N GLU A 274 -9.15 16.82 4.09
CA GLU A 274 -8.64 15.96 5.16
C GLU A 274 -7.12 15.78 5.09
N LEU A 275 -6.56 15.58 3.90
CA LEU A 275 -5.11 15.49 3.69
C LEU A 275 -4.39 16.78 4.09
N SER A 276 -5.01 17.94 3.87
CA SER A 276 -4.46 19.23 4.31
C SER A 276 -4.40 19.32 5.84
N ARG A 277 -5.41 18.80 6.56
CA ARG A 277 -5.41 18.73 8.03
C ARG A 277 -4.34 17.77 8.56
N ILE A 278 -4.17 16.62 7.89
CA ILE A 278 -3.13 15.63 8.21
C ILE A 278 -1.75 16.23 7.97
N LYS A 279 -1.53 16.92 6.85
CA LYS A 279 -0.25 17.58 6.53
C LYS A 279 0.16 18.59 7.60
N LEU A 280 -0.77 19.44 8.07
CA LEU A 280 -0.48 20.41 9.14
C LEU A 280 0.01 19.73 10.43
N ARG A 281 -0.51 18.53 10.74
CA ARG A 281 -0.06 17.74 11.89
C ARG A 281 1.36 17.20 11.68
N ILE A 282 1.72 16.83 10.45
CA ILE A 282 3.06 16.35 10.09
C ILE A 282 4.08 17.47 10.20
N ASP A 283 3.77 18.66 9.66
CA ASP A 283 4.67 19.82 9.69
C ASP A 283 5.04 20.25 11.12
N ASN A 284 4.21 19.90 12.11
CA ASN A 284 4.42 20.20 13.54
C ASN A 284 5.10 19.06 14.32
N THR A 285 5.49 17.97 13.66
CA THR A 285 6.10 16.79 14.29
C THR A 285 7.34 16.32 13.54
N GLU A 286 8.43 16.01 14.26
CA GLU A 286 9.69 15.51 13.67
C GLU A 286 9.61 14.05 13.17
N VAL A 287 8.43 13.59 12.76
CA VAL A 287 8.17 12.19 12.35
C VAL A 287 7.85 12.16 10.86
N LEU A 288 8.88 12.23 10.03
CA LEU A 288 8.78 12.04 8.58
C LEU A 288 9.54 10.79 8.18
N THR A 289 8.82 9.76 7.77
CA THR A 289 9.37 8.46 7.33
C THR A 289 8.93 8.13 5.92
N GLN A 290 9.66 7.22 5.25
CA GLN A 290 9.40 6.84 3.86
C GLN A 290 7.96 6.35 3.62
N ASP A 291 7.42 5.54 4.54
CA ASP A 291 6.05 5.01 4.47
C ASP A 291 4.98 6.10 4.60
N ILE A 292 5.17 7.11 5.46
CA ILE A 292 4.27 8.28 5.54
C ILE A 292 4.27 9.01 4.19
N VAL A 293 5.45 9.30 3.65
CA VAL A 293 5.59 10.02 2.36
C VAL A 293 4.92 9.25 1.23
N ILE A 294 5.16 7.94 1.14
CA ILE A 294 4.53 7.08 0.11
C ILE A 294 3.00 7.05 0.27
N ASN A 295 2.48 6.95 1.50
CA ASN A 295 1.04 6.96 1.73
C ASN A 295 0.41 8.32 1.38
N LEU A 296 1.08 9.44 1.65
CA LEU A 296 0.64 10.76 1.19
C LEU A 296 0.65 10.85 -0.35
N LEU A 297 1.72 10.40 -1.01
CA LEU A 297 1.81 10.37 -2.47
C LEU A 297 0.69 9.53 -3.10
N PHE A 298 0.36 8.37 -2.52
CA PHE A 298 -0.79 7.58 -2.95
C PHE A 298 -2.11 8.32 -2.76
N SER A 299 -2.29 8.99 -1.62
CA SER A 299 -3.51 9.74 -1.31
C SER A 299 -3.73 10.89 -2.30
N TYR A 300 -2.70 11.69 -2.57
CA TYR A 300 -2.77 12.76 -3.56
C TYR A 300 -3.00 12.22 -4.97
N ARG A 301 -2.39 11.07 -5.32
CA ARG A 301 -2.62 10.42 -6.62
C ARG A 301 -4.08 9.98 -6.79
N ASP A 302 -4.73 9.48 -5.74
CA ASP A 302 -6.12 9.02 -5.79
C ASP A 302 -7.09 10.16 -6.14
N ILE A 303 -6.79 11.39 -5.70
CA ILE A 303 -7.51 12.61 -6.09
C ILE A 303 -6.89 13.36 -7.28
N GLN A 304 -5.88 12.78 -7.91
CA GLN A 304 -5.13 13.37 -9.03
C GLN A 304 -4.48 14.74 -8.74
N ASP A 305 -4.15 15.04 -7.48
CA ASP A 305 -3.44 16.25 -7.09
C ASP A 305 -1.92 16.08 -7.30
N TYR A 306 -1.52 16.06 -8.57
CA TYR A 306 -0.12 15.88 -8.95
C TYR A 306 0.76 17.07 -8.54
N ASP A 307 0.18 18.26 -8.37
CA ASP A 307 0.91 19.43 -7.90
C ASP A 307 1.29 19.29 -6.42
N ALA A 308 0.37 18.84 -5.56
CA ALA A 308 0.68 18.53 -4.17
C ALA A 308 1.73 17.42 -4.04
N MET A 309 1.69 16.39 -4.89
CA MET A 309 2.74 15.35 -4.93
C MET A 309 4.13 15.94 -5.24
N VAL A 310 4.21 16.78 -6.28
CA VAL A 310 5.47 17.43 -6.68
C VAL A 310 5.98 18.34 -5.56
N LYS A 311 5.12 19.20 -5.00
CA LYS A 311 5.48 20.11 -3.91
C LYS A 311 5.92 19.37 -2.66
N LEU A 312 5.31 18.22 -2.33
CA LEU A 312 5.70 17.41 -1.18
C LEU A 312 7.16 16.96 -1.32
N VAL A 313 7.52 16.33 -2.45
CA VAL A 313 8.88 15.81 -2.64
C VAL A 313 9.90 16.93 -2.70
N GLN A 314 9.59 18.04 -3.38
CA GLN A 314 10.46 19.22 -3.41
C GLN A 314 10.66 19.83 -2.02
N THR A 315 9.63 19.85 -1.17
CA THR A 315 9.77 20.33 0.21
C THR A 315 10.71 19.43 1.01
N ILE A 316 10.61 18.10 0.83
CA ILE A 316 11.47 17.13 1.51
C ILE A 316 12.93 17.27 1.05
N GLU A 317 13.17 17.50 -0.25
CA GLU A 317 14.50 17.73 -0.82
C GLU A 317 15.18 18.98 -0.23
N MET A 318 14.40 19.97 0.22
CA MET A 318 14.92 21.17 0.88
C MET A 318 15.25 20.96 2.37
N LEU A 319 14.85 19.84 2.99
CA LEU A 319 15.12 19.57 4.39
C LEU A 319 16.59 19.16 4.58
N PRO A 320 17.35 19.85 5.45
CA PRO A 320 18.73 19.48 5.70
C PRO A 320 18.79 18.07 6.30
N THR A 321 19.78 17.28 5.90
CA THR A 321 20.04 15.92 6.42
C THR A 321 18.96 14.86 6.14
N CYS A 322 17.90 15.18 5.39
CA CYS A 322 16.86 14.23 4.97
C CYS A 322 17.19 13.66 3.58
N ASP A 323 17.39 12.34 3.49
CA ASP A 323 17.66 11.63 2.23
C ASP A 323 16.42 10.92 1.67
N LEU A 324 15.23 11.18 2.24
CA LEU A 324 13.99 10.54 1.80
C LEU A 324 13.64 10.90 0.35
N ALA A 325 13.91 12.14 -0.08
CA ALA A 325 13.67 12.54 -1.46
C ALA A 325 14.49 11.69 -2.44
N ASP A 326 15.70 11.25 -2.08
CA ASP A 326 16.59 10.47 -2.94
C ASP A 326 16.17 9.00 -3.09
N GLN A 327 15.22 8.54 -2.27
CA GLN A 327 14.77 7.14 -2.29
C GLN A 327 14.13 6.79 -3.64
N PRO A 328 14.54 5.68 -4.31
CA PRO A 328 14.09 5.34 -5.67
C PRO A 328 12.57 5.30 -5.85
N MET A 329 11.83 4.82 -4.84
CA MET A 329 10.36 4.75 -4.90
C MET A 329 9.71 6.13 -4.76
N ILE A 330 10.30 7.05 -4.00
CA ILE A 330 9.81 8.43 -3.90
C ILE A 330 10.10 9.17 -5.21
N GLN A 331 11.31 9.01 -5.78
CA GLN A 331 11.68 9.54 -7.10
C GLN A 331 10.79 8.97 -8.22
N PHE A 332 10.40 7.70 -8.16
CA PHE A 332 9.46 7.09 -9.10
C PHE A 332 8.09 7.80 -9.07
N HIS A 333 7.53 8.01 -7.88
CA HIS A 333 6.23 8.69 -7.73
C HIS A 333 6.32 10.19 -8.04
N TYR A 334 7.46 10.82 -7.78
CA TYR A 334 7.76 12.19 -8.16
C TYR A 334 7.76 12.36 -9.68
N ALA A 335 8.53 11.52 -10.40
CA ALA A 335 8.56 11.54 -11.86
C ALA A 335 7.20 11.19 -12.48
N PHE A 336 6.45 10.27 -11.88
CA PHE A 336 5.07 10.00 -12.27
C PHE A 336 4.19 11.25 -12.14
N ALA A 337 4.27 11.96 -11.02
CA ALA A 337 3.48 13.18 -10.78
C ALA A 337 3.87 14.30 -11.76
N LEU A 338 5.16 14.55 -11.97
CA LEU A 338 5.65 15.51 -12.96
C LEU A 338 5.08 15.21 -14.36
N ASN A 339 5.19 13.97 -14.81
CA ASN A 339 4.66 13.57 -16.13
C ASN A 339 3.15 13.82 -16.28
N ARG A 340 2.39 13.63 -15.20
CA ARG A 340 0.93 13.80 -15.20
C ARG A 340 0.49 15.24 -15.00
N ARG A 341 1.27 16.04 -14.27
CA ARG A 341 1.05 17.49 -14.10
C ARG A 341 1.35 18.24 -15.39
N ASN A 342 2.39 17.83 -16.12
CA ASN A 342 2.73 18.32 -17.46
C ASN A 342 2.83 19.85 -17.56
N SER A 343 3.36 20.51 -16.53
CA SER A 343 3.77 21.92 -16.64
C SER A 343 5.03 22.03 -17.53
N PRO A 344 5.33 23.22 -18.09
CA PRO A 344 6.51 23.39 -18.95
C PRO A 344 7.79 22.90 -18.26
N GLY A 345 8.48 21.92 -18.86
CA GLY A 345 9.71 21.31 -18.33
C GLY A 345 9.52 20.09 -17.43
N ASP A 346 8.28 19.76 -17.02
CA ASP A 346 8.01 18.66 -16.09
C ASP A 346 8.42 17.30 -16.66
N ARG A 347 8.14 17.03 -17.95
CA ARG A 347 8.44 15.73 -18.56
C ARG A 347 9.93 15.53 -18.80
N GLU A 348 10.65 16.59 -19.15
CA GLU A 348 12.10 16.59 -19.24
C GLU A 348 12.72 16.31 -17.86
N GLN A 349 12.19 16.94 -16.81
CA GLN A 349 12.62 16.66 -15.43
C GLN A 349 12.29 15.23 -15.00
N ALA A 350 11.09 14.73 -15.30
CA ALA A 350 10.68 13.37 -14.98
C ALA A 350 11.61 12.33 -15.63
N LEU A 351 12.00 12.54 -16.89
CA LEU A 351 12.97 11.68 -17.57
C LEU A 351 14.35 11.77 -16.92
N ARG A 352 14.85 12.97 -16.61
CA ARG A 352 16.15 13.13 -15.94
C ARG A 352 16.20 12.36 -14.61
N VAL A 353 15.16 12.52 -13.79
CA VAL A 353 15.00 11.81 -12.51
C VAL A 353 15.06 10.30 -12.72
N MET A 354 14.22 9.76 -13.61
CA MET A 354 14.14 8.32 -13.80
C MET A 354 15.40 7.72 -14.40
N LEU A 355 16.07 8.43 -15.31
CA LEU A 355 17.34 7.99 -15.87
C LEU A 355 18.44 7.94 -14.81
N GLN A 356 18.47 8.91 -13.89
CA GLN A 356 19.40 8.90 -12.75
C GLN A 356 19.12 7.73 -11.81
N VAL A 357 17.84 7.47 -11.47
CA VAL A 357 17.44 6.31 -10.65
C VAL A 357 17.88 4.99 -11.31
N LEU A 358 17.69 4.85 -12.62
CA LEU A 358 18.09 3.65 -13.35
C LEU A 358 19.61 3.47 -13.45
N GLN A 359 20.39 4.55 -13.34
CA GLN A 359 21.86 4.49 -13.31
C GLN A 359 22.40 4.13 -11.93
N SER A 360 21.76 4.60 -10.86
CA SER A 360 22.21 4.36 -9.48
C SER A 360 21.65 3.08 -8.86
N CYS A 361 20.50 2.59 -9.34
CA CYS A 361 19.85 1.39 -8.82
C CYS A 361 20.49 0.13 -9.41
N GLU A 362 21.03 -0.75 -8.56
CA GLU A 362 21.66 -2.01 -8.96
C GLU A 362 20.64 -3.00 -9.58
N HIS A 363 19.41 -3.01 -9.07
CA HIS A 363 18.33 -3.91 -9.48
C HIS A 363 17.03 -3.14 -9.76
N PRO A 364 16.96 -2.37 -10.84
CA PRO A 364 15.79 -1.57 -11.17
C PRO A 364 14.59 -2.46 -11.47
N ALA A 365 13.44 -2.15 -10.87
CA ALA A 365 12.21 -2.86 -11.13
C ALA A 365 11.70 -2.62 -12.58
N PRO A 366 11.02 -3.59 -13.21
CA PRO A 366 10.44 -3.43 -14.55
C PRO A 366 9.58 -2.18 -14.71
N ASP A 367 8.86 -1.80 -13.65
CA ASP A 367 7.98 -0.62 -13.64
C ASP A 367 8.77 0.68 -13.81
N MET A 368 10.03 0.77 -13.37
CA MET A 368 10.88 1.94 -13.55
C MET A 368 11.21 2.17 -15.04
N PHE A 369 11.47 1.10 -15.79
CA PHE A 369 11.61 1.16 -17.25
C PHE A 369 10.29 1.56 -17.92
N CYS A 370 9.19 0.98 -17.44
CA CYS A 370 7.86 1.28 -17.99
C CYS A 370 7.42 2.72 -17.72
N LEU A 371 7.89 3.36 -16.65
CA LEU A 371 7.65 4.78 -16.40
C LEU A 371 8.41 5.65 -17.41
N CYS A 372 9.65 5.32 -17.76
CA CYS A 372 10.35 6.00 -18.86
C CYS A 372 9.56 5.85 -20.17
N GLY A 373 9.13 4.62 -20.50
CA GLY A 373 8.31 4.36 -21.69
C GLY A 373 6.99 5.12 -21.66
N ARG A 374 6.38 5.25 -20.48
CA ARG A 374 5.15 6.01 -20.26
C ARG A 374 5.33 7.50 -20.51
N ILE A 375 6.42 8.11 -20.03
CA ILE A 375 6.70 9.53 -20.26
C ILE A 375 6.87 9.80 -21.75
N TYR A 376 7.68 9.00 -22.44
CA TYR A 376 7.85 9.12 -23.90
C TYR A 376 6.54 8.91 -24.67
N LYS A 377 5.72 7.96 -24.25
CA LYS A 377 4.39 7.73 -24.83
C LYS A 377 3.47 8.93 -24.63
N ASP A 378 3.47 9.54 -23.44
CA ASP A 378 2.65 10.72 -23.16
C ASP A 378 3.15 11.94 -23.98
N ILE A 379 4.47 12.13 -24.17
CA ILE A 379 5.03 13.15 -25.11
C ILE A 379 4.53 12.91 -26.54
N PHE A 380 4.56 11.66 -27.00
CA PHE A 380 4.04 11.28 -28.31
C PHE A 380 2.54 11.58 -28.45
N LEU A 381 1.74 11.27 -27.43
CA LEU A 381 0.31 11.54 -27.44
C LEU A 381 0.00 13.05 -27.50
N ASP A 382 0.70 13.86 -26.71
CA ASP A 382 0.54 15.32 -26.70
C ASP A 382 0.96 15.99 -28.03
N SER A 383 1.78 15.31 -28.83
CA SER A 383 2.13 15.75 -30.19
C SER A 383 1.06 15.42 -31.24
N ASP A 384 -0.17 15.09 -30.84
CA ASP A 384 -1.21 14.49 -31.69
C ASP A 384 -0.72 13.24 -32.43
N CYS A 385 0.07 12.40 -31.77
CA CYS A 385 0.69 11.22 -32.39
C CYS A 385 1.62 11.53 -33.58
N LYS A 386 2.24 12.72 -33.64
CA LYS A 386 3.17 13.11 -34.72
C LYS A 386 4.64 12.81 -34.41
N ASP A 387 5.04 12.81 -33.15
CA ASP A 387 6.44 12.60 -32.71
C ASP A 387 6.83 11.12 -32.71
N THR A 388 7.16 10.61 -33.88
CA THR A 388 7.57 9.21 -34.08
C THR A 388 8.88 8.85 -33.36
N LYS A 389 9.76 9.83 -33.09
CA LYS A 389 11.00 9.60 -32.34
C LYS A 389 10.69 9.22 -30.89
N ASN A 390 9.81 9.96 -30.24
CA ASN A 390 9.40 9.64 -28.87
C ASN A 390 8.50 8.40 -28.80
N ARG A 391 7.70 8.11 -29.83
CA ARG A 391 7.05 6.79 -29.98
C ARG A 391 8.08 5.65 -29.94
N ASP A 392 9.16 5.76 -30.72
CA ASP A 392 10.16 4.70 -30.83
C ASP A 392 10.99 4.56 -29.55
N ASN A 393 11.28 5.68 -28.86
CA ASN A 393 11.87 5.65 -27.51
C ASN A 393 10.94 4.92 -26.53
N ALA A 394 9.63 5.20 -26.55
CA ALA A 394 8.66 4.52 -25.71
C ALA A 394 8.66 3.00 -25.94
N ILE A 395 8.70 2.57 -27.22
CA ILE A 395 8.82 1.16 -27.60
C ILE A 395 10.07 0.53 -26.98
N GLN A 396 11.22 1.18 -27.09
CA GLN A 396 12.48 0.66 -26.53
C GLN A 396 12.41 0.47 -25.01
N TRP A 397 11.84 1.44 -24.28
CA TRP A 397 11.72 1.37 -22.83
C TRP A 397 10.72 0.31 -22.36
N TYR A 398 9.55 0.21 -23.00
CA TYR A 398 8.61 -0.87 -22.70
C TYR A 398 9.17 -2.24 -23.06
N ARG A 399 9.95 -2.35 -24.15
CA ARG A 399 10.66 -3.58 -24.53
C ARG A 399 11.66 -4.00 -23.45
N LYS A 400 12.51 -3.08 -22.97
CA LYS A 400 13.44 -3.36 -21.85
C LYS A 400 12.71 -3.86 -20.60
N GLY A 401 11.62 -3.19 -20.20
CA GLY A 401 10.82 -3.63 -19.05
C GLY A 401 10.20 -5.02 -19.25
N PHE A 402 9.69 -5.31 -20.45
CA PHE A 402 9.10 -6.60 -20.78
C PHE A 402 10.12 -7.75 -20.89
N GLU A 403 11.31 -7.47 -21.42
CA GLU A 403 12.42 -8.43 -21.50
C GLU A 403 12.98 -8.77 -20.11
N LEU A 404 13.08 -7.77 -19.22
CA LEU A 404 13.48 -7.97 -17.84
C LEU A 404 12.48 -8.86 -17.08
N GLN A 405 11.19 -8.50 -17.14
CA GLN A 405 10.12 -9.31 -16.58
C GLN A 405 8.82 -9.09 -17.36
N PRO A 406 8.29 -10.12 -18.05
CA PRO A 406 7.05 -9.97 -18.79
C PRO A 406 5.85 -9.72 -17.86
N THR A 407 5.25 -8.54 -17.94
CA THR A 407 4.00 -8.19 -17.25
C THR A 407 2.91 -7.83 -18.26
N LEU A 408 1.65 -7.86 -17.82
CA LEU A 408 0.53 -7.40 -18.67
C LEU A 408 0.71 -5.93 -19.04
N TYR A 409 1.13 -5.10 -18.08
CA TYR A 409 1.30 -3.66 -18.28
C TYR A 409 2.37 -3.35 -19.33
N SER A 410 3.57 -3.94 -19.21
CA SER A 410 4.66 -3.70 -20.17
C SER A 410 4.33 -4.28 -21.54
N GLY A 411 3.79 -5.51 -21.59
CA GLY A 411 3.44 -6.18 -22.83
C GLY A 411 2.31 -5.50 -23.61
N ILE A 412 1.27 -5.01 -22.92
CA ILE A 412 0.17 -4.29 -23.58
C ILE A 412 0.66 -2.97 -24.17
N ASN A 413 1.37 -2.14 -23.41
CA ASN A 413 1.85 -0.87 -23.93
C ASN A 413 2.85 -1.07 -25.08
N LEU A 414 3.72 -2.09 -25.00
CA LEU A 414 4.60 -2.47 -26.09
C LEU A 414 3.80 -2.88 -27.33
N ALA A 415 2.82 -3.78 -27.19
CA ALA A 415 1.98 -4.24 -28.31
C ALA A 415 1.21 -3.08 -28.97
N VAL A 416 0.61 -2.19 -28.17
CA VAL A 416 -0.10 -1.00 -28.67
C VAL A 416 0.85 -0.11 -29.46
N LEU A 417 2.03 0.21 -28.93
CA LEU A 417 2.98 1.09 -29.62
C LEU A 417 3.57 0.45 -30.89
N LEU A 418 3.76 -0.88 -30.92
CA LEU A 418 4.15 -1.59 -32.13
C LEU A 418 3.08 -1.48 -33.22
N ILE A 419 1.79 -1.57 -32.86
CA ILE A 419 0.67 -1.32 -33.79
C ILE A 419 0.67 0.12 -34.29
N VAL A 420 0.91 1.09 -33.40
CA VAL A 420 1.05 2.51 -33.76
C VAL A 420 2.26 2.75 -34.68
N ALA A 421 3.31 1.93 -34.57
CA ALA A 421 4.43 1.93 -35.51
C ALA A 421 4.14 1.21 -36.85
N GLY A 422 2.89 0.78 -37.07
CA GLY A 422 2.44 0.14 -38.31
C GLY A 422 2.56 -1.38 -38.34
N GLN A 423 2.99 -2.02 -37.25
CA GLN A 423 3.06 -3.48 -37.20
C GLN A 423 1.66 -4.10 -37.06
N GLN A 424 1.49 -5.31 -37.58
CA GLN A 424 0.25 -6.08 -37.50
C GLN A 424 0.52 -7.48 -36.95
N PHE A 425 -0.46 -8.09 -36.29
CA PHE A 425 -0.28 -9.42 -35.68
C PHE A 425 -0.01 -10.50 -36.75
N GLU A 426 -0.51 -10.33 -37.96
CA GLU A 426 -0.35 -11.28 -39.06
C GLU A 426 1.09 -11.30 -39.59
N THR A 427 1.76 -10.14 -39.58
CA THR A 427 3.07 -9.94 -40.22
C THR A 427 4.24 -9.84 -39.23
N SER A 428 4.01 -9.38 -37.99
CA SER A 428 5.09 -9.18 -37.00
C SER A 428 5.27 -10.38 -36.08
N ILE A 429 6.44 -11.01 -36.15
CA ILE A 429 6.84 -12.11 -35.25
C ILE A 429 6.93 -11.63 -33.80
N GLU A 430 7.47 -10.42 -33.58
CA GLU A 430 7.58 -9.82 -32.24
C GLU A 430 6.19 -9.66 -31.61
N LEU A 431 5.26 -9.06 -32.36
CA LEU A 431 3.91 -8.80 -31.88
C LEU A 431 3.14 -10.10 -31.57
N ARG A 432 3.31 -11.15 -32.39
CA ARG A 432 2.75 -12.49 -32.09
C ARG A 432 3.32 -13.09 -30.81
N LYS A 433 4.64 -13.01 -30.60
CA LYS A 433 5.28 -13.52 -29.37
C LYS A 433 4.75 -12.79 -28.14
N ILE A 434 4.62 -11.47 -28.22
CA ILE A 434 4.01 -10.66 -27.15
C ILE A 434 2.56 -11.10 -26.92
N GLY A 435 1.75 -11.28 -27.97
CA GLY A 435 0.38 -11.75 -27.88
C GLY A 435 0.24 -13.10 -27.16
N VAL A 436 1.07 -14.08 -27.51
CA VAL A 436 1.11 -15.39 -26.83
C VAL A 436 1.45 -15.23 -25.35
N ARG A 437 2.45 -14.40 -25.03
CA ARG A 437 2.85 -14.15 -23.64
C ARG A 437 1.76 -13.43 -22.83
N LEU A 438 1.07 -12.46 -23.43
CA LEU A 438 -0.06 -11.76 -22.82
C LEU A 438 -1.22 -12.72 -22.52
N ASN A 439 -1.57 -13.61 -23.45
CA ASN A 439 -2.59 -14.64 -23.22
C ASN A 439 -2.20 -15.59 -22.07
N SER A 440 -0.94 -16.01 -22.00
CA SER A 440 -0.43 -16.82 -20.89
C SER A 440 -0.48 -16.07 -19.54
N LEU A 441 -0.11 -14.78 -19.53
CA LEU A 441 -0.19 -13.92 -18.34
C LEU A 441 -1.63 -13.75 -17.85
N LEU A 442 -2.58 -13.50 -18.75
CA LEU A 442 -4.00 -13.42 -18.40
C LEU A 442 -4.55 -14.77 -17.93
N GLY A 443 -4.15 -15.87 -18.56
CA GLY A 443 -4.57 -17.21 -18.14
C GLY A 443 -4.20 -17.51 -16.68
N ARG A 444 -3.04 -17.04 -16.22
CA ARG A 444 -2.62 -17.15 -14.81
C ARG A 444 -3.47 -16.31 -13.83
N LYS A 445 -4.14 -15.26 -14.31
CA LYS A 445 -5.06 -14.44 -13.50
C LYS A 445 -6.44 -15.09 -13.33
N GLY A 446 -6.74 -16.15 -14.08
CA GLY A 446 -8.00 -16.87 -14.01
C GLY A 446 -9.09 -16.28 -14.93
N SER A 447 -10.33 -16.70 -14.71
CA SER A 447 -11.46 -16.28 -15.54
C SER A 447 -11.95 -14.89 -15.14
N LEU A 448 -12.48 -14.13 -16.11
CA LEU A 448 -12.93 -12.75 -15.91
C LEU A 448 -13.97 -12.65 -14.79
N GLU A 449 -14.85 -13.65 -14.65
CA GLU A 449 -15.91 -13.70 -13.65
C GLU A 449 -15.35 -13.70 -12.23
N LYS A 450 -14.18 -14.30 -12.01
CA LYS A 450 -13.52 -14.41 -10.71
C LYS A 450 -12.53 -13.27 -10.40
N MET A 451 -12.16 -12.45 -11.39
CA MET A 451 -11.24 -11.33 -11.19
C MET A 451 -11.88 -10.20 -10.38
N ASN A 452 -11.37 -9.87 -9.20
CA ASN A 452 -11.93 -8.81 -8.35
C ASN A 452 -11.02 -7.57 -8.22
N ASN A 453 -9.88 -7.57 -8.91
CA ASN A 453 -8.96 -6.43 -8.96
C ASN A 453 -9.20 -5.60 -10.23
N TYR A 454 -9.51 -4.31 -10.06
CA TYR A 454 -9.75 -3.39 -11.18
C TYR A 454 -8.55 -3.33 -12.13
N TRP A 455 -7.33 -3.48 -11.61
CA TRP A 455 -6.10 -3.45 -12.39
C TRP A 455 -6.06 -4.61 -13.37
N ASP A 456 -6.33 -5.83 -12.89
CA ASP A 456 -6.31 -7.03 -13.72
C ASP A 456 -7.45 -6.99 -14.76
N VAL A 457 -8.65 -6.52 -14.37
CA VAL A 457 -9.80 -6.38 -15.28
C VAL A 457 -9.52 -5.35 -16.39
N GLY A 458 -8.90 -4.21 -16.09
CA GLY A 458 -8.58 -3.22 -17.12
C GLY A 458 -7.47 -3.66 -18.08
N GLN A 459 -6.49 -4.45 -17.60
CA GLN A 459 -5.53 -5.11 -18.51
C GLN A 459 -6.25 -6.15 -19.39
N PHE A 460 -7.12 -6.98 -18.82
CA PHE A 460 -7.93 -7.94 -19.56
C PHE A 460 -8.78 -7.25 -20.63
N PHE A 461 -9.41 -6.12 -20.29
CA PHE A 461 -10.17 -5.32 -21.25
C PHE A 461 -9.30 -4.86 -22.42
N THR A 462 -8.12 -4.32 -22.14
CA THR A 462 -7.21 -3.82 -23.19
C THR A 462 -6.67 -4.96 -24.07
N VAL A 463 -6.34 -6.12 -23.51
CA VAL A 463 -5.97 -7.31 -24.32
C VAL A 463 -7.16 -7.79 -25.17
N SER A 464 -8.38 -7.80 -24.63
CA SER A 464 -9.57 -8.18 -25.41
C SER A 464 -9.76 -7.26 -26.61
N MET A 465 -9.50 -5.96 -26.43
CA MET A 465 -9.50 -4.97 -27.51
C MET A 465 -8.37 -5.22 -28.53
N LEU A 466 -7.15 -5.54 -28.07
CA LEU A 466 -6.04 -5.94 -28.92
C LEU A 466 -6.32 -7.24 -29.70
N ALA A 467 -7.10 -8.16 -29.14
CA ALA A 467 -7.51 -9.42 -29.79
C ALA A 467 -8.76 -9.28 -30.66
N ASN A 468 -9.45 -8.12 -30.64
CA ASN A 468 -10.76 -7.91 -31.25
C ASN A 468 -11.86 -8.88 -30.73
N ASP A 469 -11.74 -9.32 -29.47
CA ASP A 469 -12.74 -10.15 -28.79
C ASP A 469 -13.82 -9.25 -28.16
N ILE A 470 -14.77 -8.82 -29.00
CA ILE A 470 -15.83 -7.86 -28.62
C ILE A 470 -16.67 -8.37 -27.43
N PRO A 471 -17.15 -9.63 -27.40
CA PRO A 471 -17.94 -10.11 -26.26
C PRO A 471 -17.19 -10.02 -24.94
N LYS A 472 -15.92 -10.42 -24.89
CA LYS A 472 -15.11 -10.32 -23.67
C LYS A 472 -14.77 -8.88 -23.31
N ALA A 473 -14.54 -8.03 -24.31
CA ALA A 473 -14.27 -6.61 -24.09
C ALA A 473 -15.47 -5.91 -23.42
N VAL A 474 -16.70 -6.18 -23.86
CA VAL A 474 -17.93 -5.67 -23.24
C VAL A 474 -18.06 -6.13 -21.79
N GLN A 475 -17.89 -7.42 -21.52
CA GLN A 475 -17.96 -7.97 -20.15
C GLN A 475 -16.90 -7.35 -19.24
N ALA A 476 -15.67 -7.19 -19.74
CA ALA A 476 -14.58 -6.61 -18.98
C ALA A 476 -14.81 -5.13 -18.68
N ALA A 477 -15.34 -4.37 -19.63
CA ALA A 477 -15.66 -2.95 -19.44
C ALA A 477 -16.80 -2.76 -18.42
N GLU A 478 -17.86 -3.55 -18.50
CA GLU A 478 -18.94 -3.56 -17.50
C GLU A 478 -18.40 -3.90 -16.10
N LYS A 479 -17.56 -4.94 -16.01
CA LYS A 479 -16.96 -5.33 -14.74
C LYS A 479 -16.02 -4.26 -14.19
N LEU A 480 -15.22 -3.64 -15.05
CA LEU A 480 -14.35 -2.53 -14.68
C LEU A 480 -15.15 -1.37 -14.11
N PHE A 481 -16.27 -1.00 -14.73
CA PHE A 481 -17.18 0.02 -14.20
C PHE A 481 -17.66 -0.31 -12.79
N LYS A 482 -18.12 -1.56 -12.55
CA LYS A 482 -18.59 -2.01 -11.23
C LYS A 482 -17.52 -1.95 -10.14
N LEU A 483 -16.25 -2.17 -10.52
CA LEU A 483 -15.10 -2.14 -9.59
C LEU A 483 -14.64 -0.71 -9.24
N LYS A 484 -15.21 0.34 -9.84
CA LYS A 484 -14.90 1.75 -9.55
C LYS A 484 -13.40 2.05 -9.48
N PRO A 485 -12.63 1.78 -10.56
CA PRO A 485 -11.19 2.04 -10.59
C PRO A 485 -10.87 3.52 -10.35
N PRO A 486 -9.70 3.83 -9.76
CA PRO A 486 -9.22 5.19 -9.67
C PRO A 486 -9.11 5.87 -11.05
N ILE A 487 -9.49 7.15 -11.14
CA ILE A 487 -9.52 7.89 -12.40
C ILE A 487 -8.13 7.98 -13.05
N TRP A 488 -7.07 8.09 -12.24
CA TRP A 488 -5.69 8.14 -12.75
C TRP A 488 -5.34 6.89 -13.58
N TYR A 489 -5.87 5.72 -13.20
CA TYR A 489 -5.69 4.46 -13.91
C TYR A 489 -6.55 4.40 -15.17
N LEU A 490 -7.83 4.78 -15.08
CA LEU A 490 -8.73 4.81 -16.23
C LEU A 490 -8.17 5.67 -17.36
N ARG A 491 -7.57 6.82 -17.06
CA ARG A 491 -6.91 7.67 -18.07
C ARG A 491 -5.85 6.92 -18.88
N SER A 492 -5.07 6.05 -18.22
CA SER A 492 -4.04 5.24 -18.90
C SER A 492 -4.66 4.16 -19.78
N VAL A 493 -5.78 3.58 -19.37
CA VAL A 493 -6.56 2.62 -20.15
C VAL A 493 -7.18 3.32 -21.38
N VAL A 494 -7.85 4.47 -21.20
CA VAL A 494 -8.43 5.29 -22.27
C VAL A 494 -7.42 5.61 -23.35
N GLN A 495 -6.22 6.08 -22.99
CA GLN A 495 -5.20 6.38 -24.00
C GLN A 495 -4.77 5.15 -24.82
N ASN A 496 -4.66 3.97 -24.20
CA ASN A 496 -4.39 2.73 -24.94
C ASN A 496 -5.53 2.40 -25.89
N LEU A 497 -6.76 2.53 -25.43
CA LEU A 497 -7.96 2.24 -26.21
C LEU A 497 -8.10 3.17 -27.41
N GLN A 498 -7.84 4.46 -27.24
CA GLN A 498 -7.81 5.44 -28.32
C GLN A 498 -6.76 5.11 -29.38
N LEU A 499 -5.54 4.74 -28.95
CA LEU A 499 -4.49 4.31 -29.87
C LEU A 499 -4.88 3.04 -30.65
N ILE A 500 -5.46 2.06 -29.97
CA ILE A 500 -5.97 0.84 -30.62
C ILE A 500 -7.06 1.19 -31.64
N GLN A 501 -8.02 2.03 -31.28
CA GLN A 501 -9.10 2.43 -32.19
C GLN A 501 -8.60 3.18 -33.42
N HIS A 502 -7.59 4.04 -33.25
CA HIS A 502 -7.06 4.87 -34.32
C HIS A 502 -6.15 4.09 -35.29
N PHE A 503 -5.26 3.24 -34.77
CA PHE A 503 -4.20 2.61 -35.57
C PHE A 503 -4.46 1.15 -35.96
N LYS A 504 -5.38 0.46 -35.28
CA LYS A 504 -5.76 -0.91 -35.63
C LYS A 504 -6.95 -0.88 -36.60
N LYS A 505 -6.84 -1.59 -37.73
CA LYS A 505 -7.98 -1.78 -38.63
C LYS A 505 -9.14 -2.43 -37.88
N GLN A 506 -10.31 -1.80 -37.94
CA GLN A 506 -11.51 -2.32 -37.31
C GLN A 506 -12.45 -2.86 -38.38
N ASN A 507 -13.06 -4.02 -38.12
CA ASN A 507 -14.20 -4.49 -38.91
C ASN A 507 -15.39 -3.58 -38.60
N THR A 508 -15.94 -2.96 -39.65
CA THR A 508 -17.06 -2.01 -39.60
C THR A 508 -18.43 -2.68 -39.51
N GLU A 509 -18.49 -3.98 -39.25
CA GLU A 509 -19.77 -4.69 -39.13
C GLU A 509 -20.56 -4.21 -37.91
N HIS A 510 -21.78 -3.75 -38.18
CA HIS A 510 -22.72 -3.33 -37.16
C HIS A 510 -23.24 -4.56 -36.41
N SER A 511 -23.09 -4.58 -35.09
CA SER A 511 -23.64 -5.65 -34.23
C SER A 511 -24.05 -5.11 -32.87
N PRO A 512 -25.04 -5.72 -32.20
CA PRO A 512 -25.47 -5.28 -30.87
C PRO A 512 -24.33 -5.25 -29.83
N GLN A 513 -23.42 -6.23 -29.91
CA GLN A 513 -22.25 -6.28 -29.04
C GLN A 513 -21.28 -5.13 -29.30
N ARG A 514 -21.19 -4.67 -30.56
CA ARG A 514 -20.37 -3.52 -30.93
C ARG A 514 -20.95 -2.20 -30.42
N GLU A 515 -22.26 -2.02 -30.52
CA GLU A 515 -22.95 -0.86 -29.93
C GLU A 515 -22.74 -0.81 -28.41
N ARG A 516 -22.88 -1.95 -27.73
CA ARG A 516 -22.60 -2.06 -26.28
C ARG A 516 -21.15 -1.74 -25.96
N LEU A 517 -20.20 -2.20 -26.77
CA LEU A 517 -18.79 -1.85 -26.59
C LEU A 517 -18.59 -0.34 -26.74
N ASN A 518 -19.16 0.29 -27.77
CA ASN A 518 -19.06 1.72 -27.96
C ASN A 518 -19.64 2.49 -26.77
N PHE A 519 -20.79 2.06 -26.25
CA PHE A 519 -21.36 2.61 -25.02
C PHE A 519 -20.40 2.52 -23.82
N TRP A 520 -19.80 1.35 -23.59
CA TRP A 520 -18.84 1.19 -22.49
C TRP A 520 -17.53 1.96 -22.71
N MET A 521 -17.14 2.20 -23.95
CA MET A 521 -16.00 3.06 -24.27
C MET A 521 -16.35 4.52 -23.95
N ASP A 522 -17.53 4.98 -24.37
CA ASP A 522 -18.03 6.33 -24.10
C ASP A 522 -18.10 6.58 -22.58
N ILE A 523 -18.65 5.65 -21.78
CA ILE A 523 -18.74 5.85 -20.31
C ILE A 523 -17.36 5.90 -19.64
N ILE A 524 -16.39 5.10 -20.10
CA ILE A 524 -15.03 5.08 -19.55
C ILE A 524 -14.28 6.35 -19.94
N VAL A 525 -14.44 6.81 -21.18
CA VAL A 525 -13.86 8.07 -21.67
C VAL A 525 -14.45 9.25 -20.89
N GLU A 526 -15.78 9.33 -20.79
CA GLU A 526 -16.49 10.39 -20.07
C GLU A 526 -16.06 10.45 -18.60
N ALA A 527 -15.91 9.30 -17.93
CA ALA A 527 -15.44 9.22 -16.55
C ALA A 527 -14.01 9.77 -16.33
N THR A 528 -13.24 9.98 -17.40
CA THR A 528 -11.90 10.58 -17.34
C THR A 528 -11.86 12.06 -17.71
N GLN A 529 -12.98 12.64 -18.13
CA GLN A 529 -13.10 14.06 -18.46
C GLN A 529 -13.52 14.86 -17.21
N GLY A 530 -12.96 16.07 -17.03
CA GLY A 530 -13.26 16.94 -15.89
C GLY A 530 -14.47 17.86 -16.10
N THR A 531 -14.80 18.15 -17.35
CA THR A 531 -15.95 18.96 -17.78
C THR A 531 -16.59 18.28 -18.97
N THR A 532 -17.89 18.04 -18.88
CA THR A 532 -18.66 17.34 -19.90
C THR A 532 -19.34 18.38 -20.81
N ASN A 533 -18.88 18.48 -22.05
CA ASN A 533 -19.50 19.31 -23.10
C ASN A 533 -20.26 18.46 -24.12
N GLY A 534 -20.57 17.21 -23.76
CA GLY A 534 -21.24 16.25 -24.63
C GLY A 534 -22.68 16.65 -24.92
N LEU A 535 -23.11 16.49 -26.18
CA LEU A 535 -24.52 16.59 -26.57
C LEU A 535 -25.35 15.42 -26.04
N ARG A 536 -24.71 14.26 -25.81
CA ARG A 536 -25.30 13.05 -25.26
C ARG A 536 -24.44 12.51 -24.11
N PHE A 537 -25.09 11.87 -23.15
CA PHE A 537 -24.46 11.31 -21.95
C PHE A 537 -24.74 9.81 -21.88
N PRO A 538 -23.70 8.95 -21.79
CA PRO A 538 -23.89 7.53 -21.53
C PRO A 538 -24.35 7.34 -20.08
N VAL A 539 -25.49 6.67 -19.90
CA VAL A 539 -26.07 6.39 -18.58
C VAL A 539 -26.47 4.91 -18.45
N LEU A 540 -26.58 4.47 -17.20
CA LEU A 540 -27.12 3.16 -16.87
C LEU A 540 -28.48 3.35 -16.19
N ILE A 541 -29.56 2.96 -16.88
CA ILE A 541 -30.90 2.99 -16.30
C ILE A 541 -31.07 1.77 -15.42
N LEU A 542 -31.36 1.96 -14.13
CA LEU A 542 -31.66 0.86 -13.23
C LEU A 542 -33.12 0.45 -13.39
N GLU A 543 -33.33 -0.65 -14.09
CA GLU A 543 -34.66 -1.21 -14.31
C GLU A 543 -35.26 -1.77 -13.00
N PRO A 544 -36.60 -1.90 -12.89
CA PRO A 544 -37.26 -2.55 -11.75
C PRO A 544 -36.74 -3.97 -11.48
N THR A 545 -36.25 -4.66 -12.52
CA THR A 545 -35.60 -5.97 -12.46
C THR A 545 -34.22 -5.95 -11.79
N LYS A 546 -33.73 -4.78 -11.35
CA LYS A 546 -32.40 -4.55 -10.77
C LYS A 546 -31.24 -4.78 -11.74
N VAL A 547 -31.52 -4.78 -13.04
CA VAL A 547 -30.53 -4.82 -14.10
C VAL A 547 -30.24 -3.40 -14.58
N TYR A 548 -28.96 -3.09 -14.76
CA TYR A 548 -28.55 -1.83 -15.38
C TYR A 548 -28.64 -1.96 -16.90
N GLN A 549 -29.45 -1.11 -17.54
CA GLN A 549 -29.61 -1.03 -18.98
C GLN A 549 -28.76 0.12 -19.56
N PRO A 550 -27.73 -0.20 -20.37
CA PRO A 550 -27.01 0.78 -21.18
C PRO A 550 -27.95 1.67 -21.99
N SER A 551 -27.83 2.99 -21.82
CA SER A 551 -28.70 3.97 -22.46
C SER A 551 -27.97 5.29 -22.69
N TYR A 552 -28.47 6.12 -23.60
CA TYR A 552 -28.01 7.50 -23.74
C TYR A 552 -29.11 8.48 -23.34
N VAL A 553 -28.69 9.63 -22.82
CA VAL A 553 -29.56 10.79 -22.56
C VAL A 553 -29.01 11.97 -23.36
N SER A 554 -29.88 12.69 -24.08
CA SER A 554 -29.55 13.93 -24.78
C SER A 554 -30.41 15.07 -24.26
N ILE A 555 -29.82 16.24 -24.06
CA ILE A 555 -30.53 17.46 -23.64
C ILE A 555 -30.54 18.43 -24.83
N ASN A 556 -31.67 18.52 -25.51
CA ASN A 556 -31.82 19.34 -26.71
C ASN A 556 -32.31 20.74 -26.30
N SER A 557 -31.38 21.58 -25.84
CA SER A 557 -31.68 22.91 -25.30
C SER A 557 -31.84 24.02 -26.35
N GLU A 558 -31.32 23.81 -27.56
CA GLU A 558 -31.36 24.75 -28.69
C GLU A 558 -32.53 24.51 -29.67
N ALA A 559 -33.30 23.44 -29.49
CA ALA A 559 -34.48 23.17 -30.30
C ALA A 559 -35.62 24.15 -29.97
N GLU A 560 -36.50 24.43 -30.96
CA GLU A 560 -37.70 25.27 -30.75
C GLU A 560 -38.53 24.77 -29.56
N GLU A 561 -38.70 23.44 -29.46
CA GLU A 561 -39.24 22.78 -28.28
C GLU A 561 -38.13 22.02 -27.54
N LYS A 562 -37.72 22.57 -26.40
CA LYS A 562 -36.72 21.95 -25.53
C LYS A 562 -37.21 20.58 -25.04
N ASN A 563 -36.37 19.57 -25.23
CA ASN A 563 -36.70 18.21 -24.83
C ASN A 563 -35.48 17.44 -24.30
N VAL A 564 -35.78 16.36 -23.59
CA VAL A 564 -34.82 15.35 -23.14
C VAL A 564 -35.16 14.04 -23.84
N SER A 565 -34.19 13.51 -24.59
CA SER A 565 -34.30 12.23 -25.28
C SER A 565 -33.56 11.15 -24.50
N ILE A 566 -34.16 9.98 -24.34
CA ILE A 566 -33.57 8.83 -23.66
C ILE A 566 -33.78 7.59 -24.53
N TRP A 567 -32.75 6.80 -24.79
CA TRP A 567 -32.89 5.56 -25.55
C TRP A 567 -31.93 4.46 -25.09
N HIS A 568 -32.39 3.22 -25.17
CA HIS A 568 -31.60 2.04 -24.83
C HIS A 568 -30.57 1.73 -25.92
N VAL A 569 -29.38 1.27 -25.50
CA VAL A 569 -28.36 0.72 -26.37
C VAL A 569 -28.55 -0.79 -26.43
N SER A 570 -28.93 -1.30 -27.60
CA SER A 570 -29.03 -2.76 -27.87
C SER A 570 -29.77 -3.53 -26.75
N PRO A 571 -31.06 -3.27 -26.50
CA PRO A 571 -31.84 -3.93 -25.45
C PRO A 571 -31.94 -5.45 -25.69
N ALA A 572 -32.01 -6.23 -24.61
CA ALA A 572 -32.09 -7.69 -24.71
C ALA A 572 -33.46 -8.16 -25.24
N GLU A 573 -34.54 -7.47 -24.85
CA GLU A 573 -35.87 -7.65 -25.39
C GLU A 573 -36.10 -6.59 -26.48
N THR A 574 -36.60 -7.01 -27.64
CA THR A 574 -36.89 -6.12 -28.77
C THR A 574 -38.33 -5.62 -28.78
N LYS A 575 -39.18 -6.16 -27.90
CA LYS A 575 -40.58 -5.77 -27.75
C LYS A 575 -40.70 -4.79 -26.58
N GLY A 576 -41.34 -3.66 -26.83
CA GLY A 576 -41.57 -2.64 -25.82
C GLY A 576 -41.13 -1.25 -26.27
N ILE A 577 -41.15 -0.31 -25.33
CA ILE A 577 -40.65 1.05 -25.54
C ILE A 577 -39.20 1.07 -25.09
N HIS A 578 -38.31 1.55 -25.97
CA HIS A 578 -36.87 1.65 -25.73
C HIS A 578 -36.33 3.05 -26.05
N GLU A 579 -37.21 3.98 -26.39
CA GLU A 579 -36.90 5.36 -26.68
C GLU A 579 -38.04 6.25 -26.15
N TRP A 580 -37.65 7.34 -25.48
CA TRP A 580 -38.55 8.31 -24.88
C TRP A 580 -38.07 9.71 -25.21
N ASN A 581 -39.03 10.60 -25.49
CA ASN A 581 -38.78 12.02 -25.69
C ASN A 581 -39.71 12.81 -24.77
N PHE A 582 -39.12 13.54 -23.83
CA PHE A 582 -39.82 14.33 -22.82
C PHE A 582 -39.66 15.81 -23.13
N THR A 583 -40.75 16.50 -23.43
CA THR A 583 -40.76 17.96 -23.56
C THR A 583 -40.56 18.60 -22.19
N ALA A 584 -40.00 19.82 -22.14
CA ALA A 584 -39.75 20.51 -20.88
C ALA A 584 -41.00 20.63 -19.97
N SER A 585 -42.19 20.77 -20.55
CA SER A 585 -43.45 20.84 -19.80
C SER A 585 -43.90 19.51 -19.19
N SER A 586 -43.43 18.38 -19.71
CA SER A 586 -43.77 17.02 -19.22
C SER A 586 -42.91 16.58 -18.02
N ILE A 587 -41.78 17.25 -17.78
CA ILE A 587 -40.81 16.88 -16.74
C ILE A 587 -41.24 17.50 -15.41
N LYS A 588 -41.67 16.66 -14.46
CA LYS A 588 -42.10 17.12 -13.12
C LYS A 588 -40.96 17.56 -12.21
N GLY A 589 -39.74 17.06 -12.44
CA GLY A 589 -38.55 17.40 -11.66
C GLY A 589 -37.46 16.31 -11.70
N ILE A 590 -36.28 16.64 -11.20
CA ILE A 590 -35.12 15.75 -11.01
C ILE A 590 -34.80 15.76 -9.51
N ARG A 591 -34.42 14.61 -8.94
CA ARG A 591 -34.09 14.48 -7.51
C ARG A 591 -32.72 13.87 -7.31
#